data_AF-A0A7V2H8D1-F1
#
_entry.id   AF-A0A7V2H8D1-F1
#
_cell.length_a   1.000
_cell.length_b   1.000
_cell.length_c   1.000
_cell.angle_alpha   90.00
_cell.angle_beta   90.00
_cell.angle_gamma   90.00
#
_symmetry.space_group_name_H-M   'P 1'
#
loop_
_entity.id
_entity.type
_entity.pdbx_description
1 polymer ?
#
loop_
_entity_poly.entity_id
_entity_poly.type
_entity_poly.pdbx_seq_one_letter_code
_entity_poly.pdbx_strand_id
1 'polypeptide(L)'
;ADGSGVTATDIVLHNGQIVTKTGDPIVPGSTELWEDALFAQNFFINTVDDAGNVVVGGLTNSSDIERDAALVYYGANGNAFVLARESDPVDLNGNGIFDDDAFIDIFGNDDGVLAGGRYYFVASIQNASGASIGNAFLTVLVPEPASLGMLAAVAMVGLRRRR
;
A
#
# COMPACT_ATOMS: atom_id res chain seq x y z
N ALA A 1 -17.51 -16.49 4.07
CA ALA A 1 -17.68 -17.22 2.81
C ALA A 1 -16.28 -17.45 2.27
N ASP A 2 -15.97 -18.65 1.83
CA ASP A 2 -14.60 -19.15 1.61
C ASP A 2 -13.97 -18.69 0.29
N GLY A 3 -14.46 -17.62 -0.34
CA GLY A 3 -13.77 -16.75 -1.32
C GLY A 3 -13.13 -17.37 -2.58
N SER A 4 -12.90 -18.68 -2.65
CA SER A 4 -11.93 -19.27 -3.56
C SER A 4 -12.58 -19.74 -4.87
N GLY A 5 -13.37 -18.89 -5.50
CA GLY A 5 -14.01 -19.21 -6.79
C GLY A 5 -13.91 -18.03 -7.75
N VAL A 6 -13.76 -18.31 -9.05
CA VAL A 6 -13.62 -17.32 -10.16
C VAL A 6 -14.82 -16.36 -10.29
N THR A 7 -15.86 -16.52 -9.47
CA THR A 7 -17.03 -15.64 -9.39
C THR A 7 -17.28 -15.11 -7.99
N ALA A 8 -16.47 -15.51 -7.01
CA ALA A 8 -16.59 -15.06 -5.64
C ALA A 8 -15.85 -13.74 -5.51
N THR A 9 -16.53 -12.71 -5.02
CA THR A 9 -15.86 -11.46 -4.68
C THR A 9 -14.98 -11.71 -3.44
N ASP A 10 -13.68 -11.44 -3.55
CA ASP A 10 -12.81 -11.41 -2.38
C ASP A 10 -13.12 -10.21 -1.51
N ILE A 11 -13.08 -10.39 -0.19
CA ILE A 11 -13.49 -9.36 0.78
C ILE A 11 -12.50 -9.36 1.94
N VAL A 12 -12.01 -8.18 2.31
CA VAL A 12 -11.34 -7.96 3.58
C VAL A 12 -12.34 -7.48 4.61
N LEU A 13 -12.42 -8.20 5.73
CA LEU A 13 -13.31 -7.89 6.85
C LEU A 13 -12.50 -7.48 8.08
N HIS A 14 -13.02 -6.51 8.83
CA HIS A 14 -12.53 -6.17 10.16
C HIS A 14 -13.74 -5.96 11.08
N ASN A 15 -13.81 -6.71 12.19
CA ASN A 15 -14.93 -6.67 13.15
C ASN A 15 -16.32 -6.83 12.51
N GLY A 16 -16.41 -7.70 11.49
CA GLY A 16 -17.66 -7.96 10.76
C GLY A 16 -18.08 -6.85 9.79
N GLN A 17 -17.27 -5.80 9.63
CA GLN A 17 -17.45 -4.76 8.63
C GLN A 17 -16.53 -5.01 7.43
N ILE A 18 -17.01 -4.68 6.23
CA ILE A 18 -16.20 -4.70 5.02
C ILE A 18 -15.25 -3.50 5.06
N VAL A 19 -13.95 -3.79 4.93
CA VAL A 19 -12.91 -2.78 4.73
C VAL A 19 -12.81 -2.45 3.25
N THR A 20 -12.69 -3.48 2.42
CA THR A 20 -12.66 -3.39 0.95
C THR A 20 -13.00 -4.76 0.35
N LYS A 21 -13.22 -4.81 -0.97
CA LYS A 21 -13.47 -6.01 -1.75
C LYS A 21 -13.02 -5.82 -3.20
N THR A 22 -12.91 -6.91 -3.96
CA THR A 22 -12.67 -6.84 -5.41
C THR A 22 -13.70 -5.92 -6.08
N GLY A 23 -13.22 -5.02 -6.94
CA GLY A 23 -14.01 -4.02 -7.66
C GLY A 23 -14.25 -2.71 -6.90
N ASP A 24 -13.93 -2.63 -5.60
CA ASP A 24 -13.95 -1.35 -4.89
C ASP A 24 -12.74 -0.49 -5.30
N PRO A 25 -12.87 0.85 -5.30
CA PRO A 25 -11.73 1.74 -5.42
C PRO A 25 -10.67 1.45 -4.36
N ILE A 26 -9.39 1.42 -4.75
CA ILE A 26 -8.31 1.15 -3.79
C ILE A 26 -8.28 2.17 -2.66
N VAL A 27 -8.65 3.43 -2.95
CA VAL A 27 -8.90 4.49 -1.97
C VAL A 27 -10.15 5.27 -2.38
N PRO A 28 -10.88 5.91 -1.43
CA PRO A 28 -12.09 6.66 -1.74
C PRO A 28 -11.86 7.71 -2.85
N GLY A 29 -12.69 7.64 -3.90
CA GLY A 29 -12.62 8.56 -5.04
C GLY A 29 -11.59 8.18 -6.12
N SER A 30 -10.81 7.11 -5.94
CA SER A 30 -9.96 6.56 -7.00
C SER A 30 -10.79 5.92 -8.11
N THR A 31 -10.28 5.96 -9.34
CA THR A 31 -10.79 5.16 -10.47
C THR A 31 -10.08 3.81 -10.60
N GLU A 32 -8.95 3.65 -9.91
CA GLU A 32 -8.23 2.38 -9.80
C GLU A 32 -8.93 1.50 -8.75
N LEU A 33 -9.20 0.25 -9.13
CA LEU A 33 -10.00 -0.71 -8.38
C LEU A 33 -9.15 -1.91 -8.00
N TRP A 34 -9.50 -2.57 -6.90
CA TRP A 34 -8.98 -3.91 -6.60
C TRP A 34 -9.45 -4.91 -7.65
N GLU A 35 -8.56 -5.77 -8.16
CA GLU A 35 -8.86 -6.71 -9.25
C GLU A 35 -8.15 -8.06 -9.04
N ASP A 36 -8.81 -9.15 -9.45
CA ASP A 36 -8.37 -10.53 -9.28
C ASP A 36 -8.06 -11.25 -10.61
N ALA A 37 -8.06 -10.51 -11.73
CA ALA A 37 -7.89 -11.06 -13.07
C ALA A 37 -6.54 -11.78 -13.26
N LEU A 38 -5.49 -11.27 -12.63
CA LEU A 38 -4.14 -11.86 -12.65
C LEU A 38 -3.86 -12.74 -11.42
N PHE A 39 -4.58 -12.53 -10.32
CA PHE A 39 -4.40 -13.27 -9.07
C PHE A 39 -5.76 -13.55 -8.42
N ALA A 40 -6.19 -14.80 -8.49
CA ALA A 40 -7.55 -15.21 -8.13
C ALA A 40 -7.92 -15.07 -6.64
N GLN A 41 -6.95 -14.79 -5.77
CA GLN A 41 -7.17 -14.50 -4.35
C GLN A 41 -7.26 -12.99 -4.07
N ASN A 42 -6.91 -12.15 -5.05
CA ASN A 42 -6.75 -10.69 -5.01
C ASN A 42 -5.85 -10.16 -3.89
N PHE A 43 -6.30 -10.31 -2.66
CA PHE A 43 -5.66 -9.80 -1.47
C PHE A 43 -4.61 -10.78 -0.96
N PHE A 44 -3.39 -10.28 -0.81
CA PHE A 44 -2.22 -11.02 -0.33
C PHE A 44 -1.80 -10.63 1.10
N ILE A 45 -2.40 -9.58 1.66
CA ILE A 45 -2.13 -9.11 3.03
C ILE A 45 -3.38 -8.44 3.60
N ASN A 46 -3.65 -8.69 4.88
CA ASN A 46 -4.59 -7.91 5.68
C ASN A 46 -4.13 -7.85 7.15
N THR A 47 -3.58 -6.72 7.56
CA THR A 47 -3.07 -6.52 8.94
C THR A 47 -3.85 -5.45 9.66
N VAL A 48 -3.86 -5.50 10.99
CA VAL A 48 -4.60 -4.56 11.83
C VAL A 48 -3.77 -4.20 13.06
N ASP A 49 -3.84 -2.95 13.50
CA ASP A 49 -3.27 -2.50 14.77
C ASP A 49 -4.30 -2.43 15.91
N ASP A 50 -3.85 -2.07 17.11
CA ASP A 50 -4.68 -1.96 18.31
C ASP A 50 -5.66 -0.77 18.26
N ALA A 51 -5.42 0.20 17.38
CA ALA A 51 -6.33 1.32 17.12
C ALA A 51 -7.40 0.97 16.06
N GLY A 52 -7.33 -0.21 15.46
CA GLY A 52 -8.27 -0.69 14.44
C GLY A 52 -8.00 -0.14 13.04
N ASN A 53 -6.81 0.41 12.81
CA ASN A 53 -6.34 0.75 11.47
C ASN A 53 -5.94 -0.53 10.74
N VAL A 54 -6.16 -0.56 9.43
CA VAL A 54 -5.95 -1.75 8.61
C VAL A 54 -4.97 -1.42 7.48
N VAL A 55 -4.06 -2.34 7.16
CA VAL A 55 -3.34 -2.34 5.89
C VAL A 55 -3.78 -3.54 5.07
N VAL A 56 -4.19 -3.29 3.83
CA VAL A 56 -4.55 -4.31 2.85
C VAL A 56 -3.56 -4.28 1.70
N GLY A 57 -3.08 -5.45 1.30
CA GLY A 57 -2.30 -5.66 0.11
C GLY A 57 -3.10 -6.45 -0.91
N GLY A 58 -3.12 -6.01 -2.17
CA GLY A 58 -3.80 -6.72 -3.26
C GLY A 58 -3.36 -6.25 -4.63
N LEU A 59 -3.90 -6.90 -5.67
CA LEU A 59 -3.74 -6.47 -7.06
C LEU A 59 -4.83 -5.49 -7.47
N THR A 60 -4.51 -4.66 -8.46
CA THR A 60 -5.37 -3.59 -8.95
C THR A 60 -5.54 -3.67 -10.46
N ASN A 61 -6.48 -2.90 -10.98
CA ASN A 61 -6.67 -2.74 -12.42
C ASN A 61 -5.76 -1.67 -13.05
N SER A 62 -4.61 -1.37 -12.43
CA SER A 62 -3.62 -0.47 -13.00
C SER A 62 -3.23 -0.95 -14.41
N SER A 63 -3.21 -0.02 -15.38
CA SER A 63 -2.71 -0.33 -16.73
C SER A 63 -1.19 -0.48 -16.77
N ASP A 64 -0.51 0.03 -15.75
CA ASP A 64 0.92 -0.16 -15.54
C ASP A 64 1.11 -1.44 -14.72
N ILE A 65 1.52 -2.51 -15.40
CA ILE A 65 1.72 -3.84 -14.83
C ILE A 65 2.87 -3.90 -13.84
N GLU A 66 3.76 -2.92 -13.84
CA GLU A 66 4.86 -2.83 -12.87
C GLU A 66 4.42 -2.08 -11.60
N ARG A 67 3.13 -1.71 -11.49
CA ARG A 67 2.55 -0.95 -10.37
C ARG A 67 1.16 -1.46 -9.99
N ASP A 68 0.80 -2.66 -10.40
CA ASP A 68 -0.53 -3.23 -10.21
C ASP A 68 -0.70 -3.92 -8.85
N ALA A 69 0.37 -4.12 -8.07
CA ALA A 69 0.29 -4.45 -6.66
C ALA A 69 0.40 -3.20 -5.75
N ALA A 70 -0.48 -3.09 -4.76
CA ALA A 70 -0.50 -1.97 -3.82
C ALA A 70 -0.73 -2.40 -2.38
N LEU A 71 -0.04 -1.73 -1.45
CA LEU A 71 -0.35 -1.70 -0.02
C LEU A 71 -1.15 -0.44 0.29
N VAL A 72 -2.36 -0.59 0.83
CA VAL A 72 -3.26 0.51 1.16
C VAL A 72 -3.56 0.51 2.65
N TYR A 73 -3.41 1.68 3.26
CA TYR A 73 -3.83 1.95 4.62
C TYR A 73 -5.29 2.42 4.65
N TYR A 74 -6.08 1.88 5.58
CA TYR A 74 -7.42 2.29 5.95
C TYR A 74 -7.44 2.60 7.44
N GLY A 75 -7.49 3.87 7.81
CA GLY A 75 -7.51 4.26 9.22
C GLY A 75 -8.91 4.17 9.82
N ALA A 76 -8.96 3.94 11.13
CA ALA A 76 -10.20 3.83 11.89
C ALA A 76 -11.04 5.13 11.88
N ASN A 77 -10.45 6.26 11.49
CA ASN A 77 -11.14 7.55 11.33
C ASN A 77 -11.72 7.77 9.91
N GLY A 78 -11.60 6.78 9.02
CA GLY A 78 -12.11 6.82 7.65
C GLY A 78 -11.14 7.38 6.61
N ASN A 79 -9.91 7.76 6.97
CA ASN A 79 -8.88 8.09 5.99
C ASN A 79 -8.36 6.82 5.29
N ALA A 80 -8.03 6.93 4.01
CA ALA A 80 -7.33 5.86 3.31
C ALA A 80 -6.36 6.42 2.27
N PHE A 81 -5.21 5.77 2.12
CA PHE A 81 -4.16 6.17 1.19
C PHE A 81 -3.25 4.97 0.87
N VAL A 82 -2.61 5.02 -0.30
CA VAL A 82 -1.60 4.04 -0.70
C VAL A 82 -0.32 4.27 0.12
N LEU A 83 0.18 3.23 0.78
CA LEU A 83 1.44 3.25 1.53
C LEU A 83 2.65 3.00 0.64
N ALA A 84 2.54 1.99 -0.23
CA ALA A 84 3.58 1.58 -1.16
C ALA A 84 2.97 0.79 -2.31
N ARG A 85 3.71 0.72 -3.42
CA ARG A 85 3.40 -0.09 -4.59
C ARG A 85 4.60 -0.91 -5.00
N GLU A 86 4.32 -1.91 -5.82
CA GLU A 86 5.34 -2.45 -6.71
C GLU A 86 6.03 -1.33 -7.49
N SER A 87 7.32 -1.54 -7.73
CA SER A 87 8.25 -0.61 -8.35
C SER A 87 8.42 0.72 -7.62
N ASP A 88 7.91 0.88 -6.40
CA ASP A 88 8.32 2.01 -5.57
C ASP A 88 9.80 1.84 -5.15
N PRO A 89 10.59 2.93 -5.17
CA PRO A 89 12.01 2.84 -4.87
C PRO A 89 12.27 2.61 -3.38
N VAL A 90 13.39 1.96 -3.09
CA VAL A 90 13.84 1.63 -1.75
C VAL A 90 15.16 2.32 -1.46
N ASP A 91 15.25 2.99 -0.31
CA ASP A 91 16.50 3.52 0.25
C ASP A 91 17.14 2.42 1.11
N LEU A 92 18.08 1.68 0.52
CA LEU A 92 18.73 0.53 1.15
C LEU A 92 19.79 0.97 2.17
N ASN A 93 20.39 2.13 1.97
CA ASN A 93 21.49 2.61 2.81
C ASN A 93 21.02 3.57 3.93
N GLY A 94 19.77 4.01 3.89
CA GLY A 94 19.13 4.85 4.90
C GLY A 94 19.54 6.33 4.86
N ASN A 95 20.03 6.82 3.72
CA ASN A 95 20.46 8.22 3.56
C ASN A 95 19.32 9.20 3.24
N GLY A 96 18.10 8.70 3.05
CA GLY A 96 16.91 9.46 2.67
C GLY A 96 16.79 9.79 1.19
N ILE A 97 17.59 9.15 0.33
CA ILE A 97 17.64 9.34 -1.12
C ILE A 97 17.45 7.97 -1.79
N PHE A 98 16.63 7.95 -2.84
CA PHE A 98 16.36 6.74 -3.61
C PHE A 98 17.37 6.56 -4.75
N ASP A 99 18.64 6.34 -4.44
CA ASP A 99 19.74 6.21 -5.41
C ASP A 99 20.41 4.83 -5.43
N ASP A 100 19.81 3.83 -4.77
CA ASP A 100 20.38 2.49 -4.60
C ASP A 100 20.08 1.50 -5.75
N ASP A 101 19.41 1.94 -6.82
CA ASP A 101 18.96 1.05 -7.91
C ASP A 101 18.16 -0.16 -7.38
N ALA A 102 17.25 0.11 -6.45
CA ALA A 102 16.48 -0.90 -5.73
C ALA A 102 15.00 -0.49 -5.65
N PHE A 103 14.12 -1.42 -6.03
CA PHE A 103 12.69 -1.22 -6.15
C PHE A 103 11.94 -2.43 -5.59
N ILE A 104 10.76 -2.20 -5.03
CA ILE A 104 9.87 -3.29 -4.63
C ILE A 104 9.48 -4.08 -5.88
N ASP A 105 9.63 -5.40 -5.83
CA ASP A 105 9.20 -6.32 -6.88
C ASP A 105 7.91 -7.02 -6.42
N ILE A 106 7.98 -8.02 -5.56
CA ILE A 106 6.80 -8.77 -5.10
C ILE A 106 6.65 -8.61 -3.58
N PHE A 107 5.47 -8.20 -3.13
CA PHE A 107 5.14 -8.22 -1.70
C PHE A 107 5.03 -9.67 -1.18
N GLY A 108 5.58 -9.92 0.00
CA GLY A 108 5.41 -11.18 0.70
C GLY A 108 3.95 -11.41 1.10
N ASN A 109 3.46 -12.63 0.89
CA ASN A 109 2.10 -13.04 1.26
C ASN A 109 2.01 -13.21 2.77
N ASP A 110 1.08 -12.52 3.43
CA ASP A 110 0.87 -12.57 4.89
C ASP A 110 2.11 -12.23 5.77
N ASP A 111 3.15 -11.63 5.19
CA ASP A 111 4.43 -11.32 5.85
C ASP A 111 4.52 -9.85 6.31
N GLY A 112 3.43 -9.33 6.87
CA GLY A 112 3.29 -7.92 7.26
C GLY A 112 2.83 -7.69 8.69
N VAL A 113 3.22 -6.56 9.28
CA VAL A 113 2.75 -6.11 10.60
C VAL A 113 2.56 -4.59 10.60
N LEU A 114 1.39 -4.13 11.03
CA LEU A 114 1.11 -2.73 11.36
C LEU A 114 1.32 -2.51 12.86
N ALA A 115 2.31 -1.71 13.24
CA ALA A 115 2.60 -1.43 14.65
C ALA A 115 3.35 -0.11 14.84
N GLY A 116 2.97 0.66 15.87
CA GLY A 116 3.71 1.84 16.31
C GLY A 116 3.85 2.93 15.24
N GLY A 117 2.80 3.16 14.44
CA GLY A 117 2.80 4.16 13.36
C GLY A 117 3.65 3.76 12.14
N ARG A 118 4.01 2.49 12.02
CA ARG A 118 4.78 1.94 10.91
C ARG A 118 4.14 0.68 10.39
N TYR A 119 4.29 0.46 9.10
CA TYR A 119 4.05 -0.83 8.49
C TYR A 119 5.39 -1.51 8.21
N TYR A 120 5.54 -2.75 8.65
CA TYR A 120 6.69 -3.61 8.44
C TYR A 120 6.27 -4.74 7.51
N PHE A 121 7.08 -5.08 6.52
CA PHE A 121 6.74 -6.13 5.57
C PHE A 121 7.99 -6.72 4.91
N VAL A 122 7.84 -7.91 4.34
CA VAL A 122 8.86 -8.52 3.48
C VAL A 122 8.47 -8.31 2.02
N ALA A 123 9.46 -8.07 1.15
CA ALA A 123 9.27 -8.05 -0.30
C ALA A 123 10.52 -8.60 -1.02
N SER A 124 10.34 -9.15 -2.22
CA SER A 124 11.44 -9.26 -3.17
C SER A 124 11.79 -7.88 -3.71
N ILE A 125 13.04 -7.71 -4.11
CA ILE A 125 13.59 -6.46 -4.60
C ILE A 125 14.17 -6.70 -5.98
N GLN A 126 13.96 -5.75 -6.88
CA GLN A 126 14.56 -5.70 -8.21
C GLN A 126 15.36 -4.42 -8.42
N ASN A 127 16.21 -4.41 -9.43
CA ASN A 127 16.87 -3.20 -9.91
C ASN A 127 16.10 -2.54 -11.07
N ALA A 128 16.57 -1.39 -11.57
CA ALA A 128 15.91 -0.65 -12.66
C ALA A 128 15.85 -1.41 -13.99
N SER A 129 16.54 -2.54 -14.13
CA SER A 129 16.45 -3.44 -15.29
C SER A 129 15.45 -4.59 -15.10
N GLY A 130 14.73 -4.63 -13.97
CA GLY A 130 13.82 -5.72 -13.59
C GLY A 130 14.55 -7.00 -13.15
N ALA A 131 15.85 -6.92 -12.87
CA ALA A 131 16.59 -8.07 -12.37
C ALA A 131 16.42 -8.17 -10.86
N SER A 132 15.97 -9.32 -10.36
CA SER A 132 15.89 -9.59 -8.92
C SER A 132 17.27 -9.45 -8.27
N ILE A 133 17.33 -8.66 -7.19
CA ILE A 133 18.55 -8.42 -6.39
C ILE A 133 18.44 -8.96 -4.96
N GLY A 134 17.31 -9.57 -4.59
CA GLY A 134 17.15 -10.30 -3.34
C GLY A 134 15.78 -10.13 -2.69
N ASN A 135 15.73 -10.33 -1.38
CA ASN A 135 14.57 -10.07 -0.53
C ASN A 135 14.97 -9.13 0.60
N ALA A 136 14.06 -8.28 1.04
CA ALA A 136 14.29 -7.33 2.12
C ALA A 136 13.15 -7.33 3.14
N PHE A 137 13.50 -7.05 4.40
CA PHE A 137 12.56 -6.63 5.43
C PHE A 137 12.51 -5.09 5.41
N LEU A 138 11.36 -4.54 5.04
CA LEU A 138 11.14 -3.12 4.78
C LEU A 138 10.23 -2.49 5.83
N THR A 139 10.31 -1.17 5.96
CA THR A 139 9.38 -0.40 6.77
C THR A 139 8.98 0.89 6.06
N VAL A 140 7.70 1.24 6.20
CA VAL A 140 7.17 2.53 5.77
C VAL A 140 6.48 3.21 6.96
N LEU A 141 6.67 4.52 7.08
CA LEU A 141 5.95 5.33 8.04
C LEU A 141 4.49 5.44 7.61
N VAL A 142 3.57 5.26 8.54
CA VAL A 142 2.15 5.54 8.35
C VAL A 142 1.93 7.00 8.74
N PRO A 143 1.59 7.91 7.81
CA PRO A 143 1.32 9.31 8.14
C PRO A 143 0.18 9.44 9.15
N GLU A 144 0.45 10.10 10.27
CA GLU A 144 -0.60 10.49 11.20
C GLU A 144 -1.48 11.58 10.58
N PRO A 145 -2.81 11.63 10.87
CA PRO A 145 -3.73 12.61 10.29
C PRO A 145 -3.27 14.07 10.41
N ALA A 146 -2.52 14.42 11.46
CA ALA A 146 -1.98 15.77 11.68
C ALA A 146 -0.86 16.16 10.71
N SER A 147 -0.09 15.18 10.18
CA SER A 147 1.00 15.44 9.23
C SER A 147 0.49 15.81 7.83
N LEU A 148 -0.68 15.29 7.42
CA LEU A 148 -1.35 15.65 6.17
C LEU A 148 -1.83 17.11 6.18
N GLY A 149 -2.32 17.59 7.33
CA GLY A 149 -2.71 19.00 7.52
C GLY A 149 -1.53 19.97 7.47
N MET A 150 -0.35 19.57 7.96
CA MET A 150 0.87 20.38 7.93
C MET A 150 1.47 20.49 6.54
N LEU A 151 1.43 19.44 5.71
CA LEU A 151 1.90 19.49 4.32
C LEU A 151 1.06 20.46 3.46
N ALA A 152 -0.27 20.48 3.68
CA ALA A 152 -1.18 21.43 3.04
C ALA A 152 -0.96 22.88 3.53
N ALA A 153 -0.67 23.08 4.81
CA ALA A 153 -0.40 24.41 5.37
C ALA A 153 0.92 25.01 4.87
N VAL A 154 1.98 24.21 4.71
CA VAL A 154 3.27 24.67 4.16
C VAL A 154 3.14 25.04 2.68
N ALA A 155 2.40 24.26 1.88
CA ALA A 155 2.10 24.60 0.48
C ALA A 155 1.34 25.93 0.34
N MET A 156 0.38 26.22 1.23
CA MET A 156 -0.39 27.47 1.21
C MET A 156 0.40 28.70 1.69
N VAL A 157 1.32 28.55 2.63
CA VAL A 157 2.20 29.65 3.08
C VAL A 157 3.27 29.98 2.02
N GLY A 158 3.74 28.99 1.25
CA GLY A 158 4.66 29.18 0.14
C GLY A 158 4.07 30.02 -1.01
N LEU A 159 2.78 29.86 -1.32
CA LEU A 159 2.10 30.64 -2.37
C LEU A 159 1.85 32.11 -1.99
N ARG A 160 1.76 32.44 -0.70
CA ARG A 160 1.46 33.82 -0.26
C ARG A 160 2.67 34.76 -0.22
N ARG A 161 3.90 34.25 -0.35
CA ARG A 161 5.13 35.08 -0.29
C ARG A 161 5.66 35.58 -1.64
N ARG A 162 4.97 35.30 -2.76
CA ARG A 162 5.29 35.89 -4.07
C ARG A 162 4.21 36.89 -4.49
N ARG A 163 4.32 38.12 -3.96
CA ARG A 163 3.80 39.34 -4.58
C ARG A 163 4.82 40.44 -4.41
#